data_AF-A0A1W1XRU7-F1
#
_entry.id   AF-A0A1W1XRU7-F1
#
_cell.length_a   1.000
_cell.length_b   1.000
_cell.length_c   1.000
_cell.angle_alpha   90.00
_cell.angle_beta   90.00
_cell.angle_gamma   90.00
#
_symmetry.space_group_name_H-M   'P 1'
#
loop_
_entity.id
_entity.type
_entity.pdbx_description
1 polymer ?
#
loop_
_entity_poly.entity_id
_entity_poly.type
_entity_poly.pdbx_seq_one_letter_code
_entity_poly.pdbx_strand_id
1 'polypeptide(L)'
;MGAALFISYGSLVPLNFHPVGWAEAVSRVAAPSFWDFRIRSKSDWAANFLILVPTAYFARGFFRTRMSFLGGFGAGLVALLACSSLSSLIEFAQIFFPPRVPSSSDLLAQVLGAGCGIGLHGCVGGRLEQWMRSFRSESRWERVARYGLVAYMWAFSLYQLMPLDLTLSPGDLFRKWRAGRIHMVPFRFAYDSAAEALYQFATDMALWAPVCVLFLLGSRMSKTTAVLSTVALSALLEGLQLLVLSRTTDTTDIVAAAAAAVAVALLWRPRQTSAAWGRGSRDSLLAVLGLVGFVVWCLVVVCVFWYPFNFTQNGMEISARLREFFRVPLVTYFYRSEIMGLTEILRRLLWFAPLGVFAFAMVSPLNRWGVGRLKWLILIPLLAAVAFGVELAQVALPGKVADATDALLGTLGAVMGSWGASRFVPLLLEQRLERKP
;
A
#
# COMPACT_ATOMS: atom_id res chain seq x y z
N MET A 1 -11.51 -7.45 13.04
CA MET A 1 -10.53 -7.73 14.13
C MET A 1 -9.19 -7.06 13.86
N GLY A 2 -8.48 -7.39 12.77
CA GLY A 2 -7.19 -6.75 12.45
C GLY A 2 -7.21 -5.21 12.38
N ALA A 3 -8.20 -4.61 11.69
CA ALA A 3 -8.34 -3.16 11.62
C ALA A 3 -8.55 -2.50 13.00
N ALA A 4 -9.38 -3.10 13.85
CA ALA A 4 -9.61 -2.60 15.21
C ALA A 4 -8.33 -2.67 16.05
N LEU A 5 -7.59 -3.78 16.00
CA LEU A 5 -6.31 -3.92 16.69
C LEU A 5 -5.27 -2.89 16.22
N PHE A 6 -5.20 -2.66 14.90
CA PHE A 6 -4.30 -1.67 14.32
C PHE A 6 -4.62 -0.25 14.79
N ILE A 7 -5.90 0.14 14.77
CA ILE A 7 -6.35 1.46 15.25
C ILE A 7 -6.07 1.60 16.75
N SER A 8 -6.48 0.62 17.56
CA SER A 8 -6.23 0.65 19.01
C SER A 8 -4.74 0.74 19.33
N TYR A 9 -3.88 -0.03 18.66
CA TYR A 9 -2.44 0.04 18.88
C TYR A 9 -1.88 1.40 18.45
N GLY A 10 -2.15 1.83 17.22
CA GLY A 10 -1.62 3.08 16.66
C GLY A 10 -2.03 4.32 17.45
N SER A 11 -3.24 4.34 18.01
CA SER A 11 -3.75 5.43 18.82
C SER A 11 -3.22 5.45 20.27
N LEU A 12 -2.65 4.35 20.77
CA LEU A 12 -2.14 4.23 22.15
C LEU A 12 -0.61 4.26 22.26
N VAL A 13 0.13 3.99 21.18
CA VAL A 13 1.60 4.22 21.11
C VAL A 13 1.90 5.66 21.58
N PRO A 14 2.87 5.94 22.47
CA PRO A 14 4.03 5.12 22.84
C PRO A 14 3.81 4.04 23.91
N LEU A 15 2.57 3.81 24.37
CA LEU A 15 2.24 2.82 25.41
C LEU A 15 2.86 3.13 26.79
N ASN A 16 3.12 4.40 27.08
CA ASN A 16 3.55 4.86 28.41
C ASN A 16 2.34 4.92 29.35
N PHE A 17 1.97 3.79 29.95
CA PHE A 17 0.83 3.74 30.85
C PHE A 17 1.13 4.49 32.16
N HIS A 18 0.27 5.46 32.48
CA HIS A 18 0.24 6.15 33.77
C HIS A 18 -1.15 5.97 34.40
N PRO A 19 -1.23 5.39 35.60
CA PRO A 19 -2.52 5.20 36.26
C PRO A 19 -3.11 6.56 36.65
N VAL A 20 -4.36 6.79 36.23
CA VAL A 20 -5.16 7.97 36.57
C VAL A 20 -6.38 7.49 37.35
N GLY A 21 -6.74 8.19 38.43
CA GLY A 21 -7.94 7.84 39.22
C GLY A 21 -9.21 7.96 38.37
N TRP A 22 -10.19 7.07 38.58
CA TRP A 22 -11.44 7.09 37.79
C TRP A 22 -12.14 8.45 37.82
N ALA A 23 -12.22 9.09 38.99
CA ALA A 23 -12.81 10.42 39.15
C ALA A 23 -12.07 11.48 38.31
N GLU A 24 -10.74 11.40 38.26
CA GLU A 24 -9.92 12.30 37.47
C GLU A 24 -10.12 12.05 35.96
N ALA A 25 -10.14 10.79 35.52
CA ALA A 25 -10.38 10.45 34.12
C ALA A 25 -11.75 10.97 33.63
N VAL A 26 -12.81 10.78 34.43
CA VAL A 26 -14.14 11.32 34.13
C VAL A 26 -14.13 12.85 34.11
N SER A 27 -13.43 13.50 35.05
CA SER A 27 -13.32 14.96 35.08
C SER A 27 -12.67 15.54 33.82
N ARG A 28 -11.67 14.84 33.25
CA ARG A 28 -10.98 15.26 32.02
C ARG A 28 -11.88 15.19 30.79
N VAL A 29 -12.79 14.20 30.71
CA VAL A 29 -13.79 14.09 29.63
C VAL A 29 -14.93 15.11 29.82
N ALA A 30 -15.29 15.41 31.07
CA ALA A 30 -16.30 16.41 31.38
C ALA A 30 -15.79 17.85 31.20
N ALA A 31 -14.48 18.07 31.15
CA ALA A 31 -13.88 19.38 31.01
C ALA A 31 -14.22 20.03 29.66
N PRO A 32 -14.46 21.36 29.61
CA PRO A 32 -14.72 22.07 28.36
C PRO A 32 -13.61 21.93 27.32
N SER A 33 -12.36 21.73 27.77
CA SER A 33 -11.20 21.53 26.89
C SER A 33 -11.29 20.26 26.04
N PHE A 34 -11.98 19.22 26.52
CA PHE A 34 -12.22 18.01 25.74
C PHE A 34 -13.19 18.30 24.58
N TRP A 35 -14.22 19.11 24.83
CA TRP A 35 -15.27 19.49 23.88
C TRP A 35 -14.89 20.66 22.96
N ASP A 36 -13.59 20.86 22.72
CA ASP A 36 -13.09 21.80 21.72
C ASP A 36 -12.99 21.13 20.33
N PHE A 37 -13.94 21.43 19.46
CA PHE A 37 -14.02 20.89 18.10
C PHE A 37 -13.10 21.59 17.08
N ARG A 38 -12.27 22.54 17.51
CA ARG A 38 -11.35 23.26 16.61
C ARG A 38 -10.35 22.31 15.96
N ILE A 39 -10.22 22.42 14.65
CA ILE A 39 -9.22 21.68 13.87
C ILE A 39 -7.84 22.31 14.15
N ARG A 40 -7.03 21.66 14.99
CA ARG A 40 -5.66 22.11 15.31
C ARG A 40 -4.69 21.87 14.15
N SER A 41 -4.85 20.73 13.47
CA SER A 41 -4.02 20.31 12.35
C SER A 41 -4.91 19.65 11.29
N LYS A 42 -4.84 20.15 10.06
CA LYS A 42 -5.65 19.63 8.94
C LYS A 42 -5.22 18.22 8.54
N SER A 43 -3.91 17.93 8.60
CA SER A 43 -3.37 16.60 8.26
C SER A 43 -3.84 15.54 9.25
N ASP A 44 -3.83 15.88 10.54
CA ASP A 44 -4.15 14.94 11.62
C ASP A 44 -5.67 14.71 11.66
N TRP A 45 -6.46 15.76 11.41
CA TRP A 45 -7.89 15.61 11.21
C TRP A 45 -8.23 14.73 10.01
N ALA A 46 -7.53 14.90 8.88
CA ALA A 46 -7.76 14.10 7.68
C ALA A 46 -7.36 12.64 7.87
N ALA A 47 -6.26 12.36 8.56
CA ALA A 47 -5.82 10.99 8.83
C ALA A 47 -6.72 10.28 9.86
N ASN A 48 -7.17 10.98 10.91
CA ASN A 48 -8.24 10.50 11.81
C ASN A 48 -9.55 10.20 11.07
N PHE A 49 -9.94 11.04 10.11
CA PHE A 49 -11.09 10.74 9.24
C PHE A 49 -10.85 9.47 8.41
N LEU A 50 -9.70 9.38 7.73
CA LEU A 50 -9.40 8.28 6.81
C LEU A 50 -9.27 6.93 7.51
N ILE A 51 -8.83 6.87 8.77
CA ILE A 51 -8.57 5.61 9.47
C ILE A 51 -9.84 4.75 9.66
N LEU A 52 -10.99 5.40 9.87
CA LEU A 52 -12.26 4.70 10.09
C LEU A 52 -13.08 4.46 8.82
N VAL A 53 -12.77 5.14 7.71
CA VAL A 53 -13.43 4.89 6.41
C VAL A 53 -13.36 3.40 5.99
N PRO A 54 -12.18 2.76 5.88
CA PRO A 54 -12.11 1.35 5.48
C PRO A 54 -12.68 0.43 6.57
N THR A 55 -12.46 0.77 7.84
CA THR A 55 -12.95 -0.02 8.98
C THR A 55 -14.47 -0.11 8.99
N ALA A 56 -15.17 1.02 8.83
CA ALA A 56 -16.62 1.07 8.78
C ALA A 56 -17.19 0.46 7.49
N TYR A 57 -16.48 0.63 6.36
CA TYR A 57 -16.82 -0.05 5.11
C TYR A 57 -16.87 -1.57 5.29
N PHE A 58 -15.82 -2.17 5.85
CA PHE A 58 -15.77 -3.61 6.08
C PHE A 58 -16.70 -4.06 7.21
N ALA A 59 -16.87 -3.25 8.26
CA ALA A 59 -17.81 -3.54 9.35
C ALA A 59 -19.24 -3.62 8.83
N ARG A 60 -19.68 -2.69 7.98
CA ARG A 60 -21.00 -2.74 7.33
C ARG A 60 -21.17 -4.02 6.52
N GLY A 61 -20.16 -4.41 5.73
CA GLY A 61 -20.18 -5.66 4.98
C GLY A 61 -20.32 -6.88 5.89
N PHE A 62 -19.55 -6.93 6.96
CA PHE A 62 -19.63 -7.99 7.97
C PHE A 62 -21.02 -8.07 8.60
N PHE A 63 -21.55 -6.98 9.15
CA PHE A 63 -22.86 -6.98 9.79
C PHE A 63 -23.99 -7.27 8.82
N ARG A 64 -23.91 -6.80 7.57
CA ARG A 64 -24.90 -7.14 6.53
C ARG A 64 -24.94 -8.65 6.26
N THR A 65 -23.78 -9.31 6.24
CA THR A 65 -23.70 -10.76 6.01
C THR A 65 -24.10 -11.60 7.22
N ARG A 66 -23.80 -11.13 8.45
CA ARG A 66 -24.06 -11.86 9.69
C ARG A 66 -25.43 -11.57 10.32
N MET A 67 -25.96 -10.38 10.08
CA MET A 67 -27.22 -9.86 10.61
C MET A 67 -28.13 -9.46 9.46
N SER A 68 -28.37 -10.38 8.54
CA SER A 68 -29.16 -10.14 7.32
C SER A 68 -30.58 -9.62 7.62
N PHE A 69 -31.14 -9.97 8.80
CA PHE A 69 -32.45 -9.50 9.26
C PHE A 69 -32.53 -7.99 9.48
N LEU A 70 -31.42 -7.30 9.75
CA LEU A 70 -31.38 -5.85 9.98
C LEU A 70 -31.45 -5.02 8.69
N GLY A 71 -31.38 -5.67 7.53
CA GLY A 71 -31.29 -5.01 6.23
C GLY A 71 -30.03 -4.14 6.08
N GLY A 72 -29.95 -3.42 4.95
CA GLY A 72 -28.78 -2.61 4.62
C GLY A 72 -28.60 -1.37 5.50
N PHE A 73 -29.70 -0.80 6.01
CA PHE A 73 -29.68 0.36 6.90
C PHE A 73 -29.29 -0.03 8.33
N GLY A 74 -29.94 -1.07 8.90
CA GLY A 74 -29.62 -1.53 10.25
C GLY A 74 -28.19 -2.05 10.38
N ALA A 75 -27.67 -2.76 9.38
CA ALA A 75 -26.25 -3.14 9.35
C ALA A 75 -25.30 -1.91 9.31
N GLY A 76 -25.72 -0.82 8.66
CA GLY A 76 -24.99 0.45 8.66
C GLY A 76 -25.01 1.11 10.04
N LEU A 77 -26.16 1.14 10.70
CA LEU A 77 -26.30 1.70 12.05
C LEU A 77 -25.45 0.93 13.06
N VAL A 78 -25.49 -0.41 13.04
CA VAL A 78 -24.65 -1.25 13.91
C VAL A 78 -23.16 -1.01 13.63
N ALA A 79 -22.77 -0.89 12.36
CA ALA A 79 -21.38 -0.56 12.00
C ALA A 79 -20.95 0.81 12.55
N LEU A 80 -21.83 1.82 12.45
CA LEU A 80 -21.56 3.16 12.96
C LEU A 80 -21.39 3.13 14.48
N LEU A 81 -22.34 2.51 15.20
CA LEU A 81 -22.27 2.38 16.65
C LEU A 81 -21.00 1.65 17.09
N ALA A 82 -20.65 0.53 16.44
CA ALA A 82 -19.44 -0.22 16.76
C ALA A 82 -18.15 0.61 16.53
N CYS A 83 -18.08 1.36 15.44
CA CYS A 83 -16.92 2.21 15.15
C CYS A 83 -16.83 3.41 16.11
N SER A 84 -17.96 4.07 16.39
CA SER A 84 -18.02 5.18 17.34
C SER A 84 -17.68 4.71 18.76
N SER A 85 -18.20 3.55 19.19
CA SER A 85 -17.84 2.98 20.50
C SER A 85 -16.35 2.64 20.58
N LEU A 86 -15.78 2.04 19.54
CA LEU A 86 -14.33 1.76 19.50
C LEU A 86 -13.51 3.05 19.60
N SER A 87 -13.88 4.06 18.82
CA SER A 87 -13.26 5.38 18.79
C SER A 87 -13.31 6.06 20.17
N SER A 88 -14.50 6.14 20.79
CA SER A 88 -14.67 6.71 22.13
C SER A 88 -13.89 5.96 23.21
N LEU A 89 -13.82 4.62 23.13
CA LEU A 89 -13.05 3.81 24.07
C LEU A 89 -11.55 4.06 23.95
N ILE A 90 -11.05 4.24 22.73
CA ILE A 90 -9.65 4.56 22.47
C ILE A 90 -9.32 5.96 22.99
N GLU A 91 -10.18 6.94 22.70
CA GLU A 91 -10.02 8.33 23.15
C GLU A 91 -10.01 8.43 24.68
N PHE A 92 -10.90 7.67 25.33
CA PHE A 92 -10.91 7.54 26.78
C PHE A 92 -9.64 6.85 27.31
N ALA A 93 -9.20 5.77 26.65
CA ALA A 93 -8.00 5.05 27.05
C ALA A 93 -6.74 5.93 26.95
N GLN A 94 -6.65 6.85 25.99
CA GLN A 94 -5.51 7.77 25.84
C GLN A 94 -5.25 8.64 27.08
N ILE A 95 -6.24 8.87 27.95
CA ILE A 95 -6.05 9.56 29.24
C ILE A 95 -4.95 8.90 30.08
N PHE A 96 -4.83 7.57 29.97
CA PHE A 96 -3.86 6.76 30.71
C PHE A 96 -2.51 6.65 30.00
N PHE A 97 -2.32 7.25 28.82
CA PHE A 97 -1.10 7.09 28.00
C PHE A 97 -0.48 8.43 27.57
N PRO A 98 0.08 9.25 28.49
CA PRO A 98 0.80 10.46 28.10
C PRO A 98 1.96 10.15 27.13
N PRO A 99 2.27 11.03 26.16
CA PRO A 99 1.77 12.40 25.97
C PRO A 99 0.47 12.50 25.15
N ARG A 100 -0.30 11.42 24.99
CA ARG A 100 -1.57 11.48 24.25
C ARG A 100 -2.56 12.41 24.93
N VAL A 101 -3.23 13.23 24.11
CA VAL A 101 -4.23 14.20 24.57
C VAL A 101 -5.54 13.87 23.87
N PRO A 102 -6.57 13.46 24.63
CA PRO A 102 -7.89 13.23 24.08
C PRO A 102 -8.48 14.51 23.44
N SER A 103 -9.13 14.37 22.30
CA SER A 103 -9.65 15.40 21.40
C SER A 103 -11.03 15.00 20.85
N SER A 104 -12.05 15.80 21.14
CA SER A 104 -13.37 15.62 20.51
C SER A 104 -13.37 15.93 19.00
N SER A 105 -12.41 16.72 18.51
CA SER A 105 -12.22 16.98 17.08
C SER A 105 -11.81 15.70 16.33
N ASP A 106 -10.94 14.89 16.93
CA ASP A 106 -10.45 13.64 16.38
C ASP A 106 -11.57 12.59 16.39
N LEU A 107 -12.31 12.51 17.50
CA LEU A 107 -13.53 11.70 17.61
C LEU A 107 -14.55 12.05 16.53
N LEU A 108 -14.80 13.35 16.28
CA LEU A 108 -15.71 13.80 15.24
C LEU A 108 -15.24 13.42 13.85
N ALA A 109 -13.94 13.62 13.54
CA ALA A 109 -13.34 13.21 12.28
C ALA A 109 -13.53 11.70 12.04
N GLN A 110 -13.25 10.90 13.07
CA GLN A 110 -13.39 9.46 13.09
C GLN A 110 -14.84 9.01 12.82
N VAL A 111 -15.83 9.59 13.50
CA VAL A 111 -17.25 9.29 13.29
C VAL A 111 -17.71 9.69 11.88
N LEU A 112 -17.29 10.84 11.37
CA LEU A 112 -17.58 11.27 9.99
C LEU A 112 -16.94 10.31 8.97
N GLY A 113 -15.72 9.86 9.23
CA GLY A 113 -15.02 8.85 8.43
C GLY A 113 -15.79 7.52 8.42
N ALA A 114 -16.30 7.09 9.56
CA ALA A 114 -17.13 5.88 9.66
C ALA A 114 -18.43 6.02 8.83
N GLY A 115 -19.10 7.18 8.91
CA GLY A 115 -20.27 7.49 8.09
C GLY A 115 -19.97 7.45 6.59
N CYS A 116 -18.84 8.02 6.18
CA CYS A 116 -18.36 7.96 4.80
C CYS A 116 -18.10 6.53 4.33
N GLY A 117 -17.39 5.71 5.14
CA GLY A 117 -17.12 4.31 4.86
C GLY A 117 -18.39 3.46 4.69
N ILE A 118 -19.39 3.69 5.55
CA ILE A 118 -20.72 3.11 5.44
C ILE A 118 -21.35 3.52 4.10
N GLY A 119 -21.37 4.81 3.78
CA GLY A 119 -21.90 5.34 2.52
C GLY A 119 -21.25 4.67 1.30
N LEU A 120 -19.91 4.62 1.26
CA LEU A 120 -19.13 3.98 0.21
C LEU A 120 -19.49 2.50 0.01
N HIS A 121 -19.66 1.75 1.10
CA HIS A 121 -20.11 0.36 1.03
C HIS A 121 -21.54 0.26 0.45
N GLY A 122 -22.41 1.22 0.76
CA GLY A 122 -23.75 1.28 0.17
C GLY A 122 -23.74 1.48 -1.34
N CYS A 123 -22.87 2.38 -1.83
CA CYS A 123 -22.79 2.73 -3.24
C CYS A 123 -22.05 1.68 -4.09
N VAL A 124 -20.95 1.12 -3.57
CA VAL A 124 -20.01 0.31 -4.36
C VAL A 124 -19.86 -1.11 -3.82
N GLY A 125 -20.26 -1.39 -2.58
CA GLY A 125 -20.00 -2.68 -1.93
C GLY A 125 -20.58 -3.89 -2.67
N GLY A 126 -21.82 -3.79 -3.17
CA GLY A 126 -22.43 -4.85 -3.97
C GLY A 126 -21.68 -5.09 -5.29
N ARG A 127 -21.24 -4.02 -5.97
CA ARG A 127 -20.45 -4.11 -7.20
C ARG A 127 -19.08 -4.72 -6.93
N LEU A 128 -18.42 -4.33 -5.84
CA LEU A 128 -17.14 -4.88 -5.43
C LEU A 128 -17.26 -6.37 -5.10
N GLU A 129 -18.32 -6.78 -4.40
CA GLU A 129 -18.57 -8.20 -4.11
C GLU A 129 -18.84 -9.02 -5.36
N GLN A 130 -19.65 -8.50 -6.30
CA GLN A 130 -19.88 -9.17 -7.57
C GLN A 130 -18.60 -9.27 -8.40
N TRP A 131 -17.81 -8.19 -8.43
CA TRP A 131 -16.49 -8.18 -9.04
C TRP A 131 -15.58 -9.22 -8.39
N MET A 132 -15.51 -9.29 -7.05
CA MET A 132 -14.75 -10.31 -6.31
C MET A 132 -15.22 -11.75 -6.62
N ARG A 133 -16.52 -11.96 -6.85
CA ARG A 133 -17.07 -13.27 -7.23
C ARG A 133 -16.75 -13.64 -8.68
N SER A 134 -16.66 -12.67 -9.59
CA SER A 134 -16.32 -12.91 -11.00
C SER A 134 -14.95 -13.57 -11.18
N PHE A 135 -14.02 -13.34 -10.24
CA PHE A 135 -12.71 -14.01 -10.22
C PHE A 135 -12.80 -15.53 -10.10
N ARG A 136 -13.90 -16.10 -9.59
CA ARG A 136 -14.03 -17.55 -9.41
C ARG A 136 -14.33 -18.27 -10.73
N SER A 137 -15.07 -17.62 -11.63
CA SER A 137 -15.51 -18.16 -12.93
C SER A 137 -14.52 -17.95 -14.07
N GLU A 138 -13.44 -17.20 -13.86
CA GLU A 138 -12.48 -16.87 -14.90
C GLU A 138 -11.50 -18.00 -15.21
N SER A 139 -11.13 -18.08 -16.49
CA SER A 139 -10.01 -18.93 -16.90
C SER A 139 -8.76 -18.51 -16.14
N ARG A 140 -7.85 -19.46 -15.96
CA ARG A 140 -6.65 -19.26 -15.14
C ARG A 140 -5.81 -18.08 -15.59
N TRP A 141 -5.67 -17.84 -16.90
CA TRP A 141 -4.88 -16.75 -17.48
C TRP A 141 -5.54 -15.38 -17.35
N GLU A 142 -6.87 -15.31 -17.51
CA GLU A 142 -7.62 -14.07 -17.28
C GLU A 142 -7.44 -13.61 -15.83
N ARG A 143 -7.50 -14.57 -14.91
CA ARG A 143 -7.27 -14.33 -13.49
C ARG A 143 -5.86 -13.81 -13.19
N VAL A 144 -4.82 -14.35 -13.83
CA VAL A 144 -3.43 -13.85 -13.73
C VAL A 144 -3.38 -12.39 -14.16
N ALA A 145 -3.87 -12.11 -15.37
CA ALA A 145 -3.76 -10.79 -15.95
C ALA A 145 -4.54 -9.76 -15.15
N ARG A 146 -5.71 -10.13 -14.61
CA ARG A 146 -6.48 -9.25 -13.73
C ARG A 146 -5.80 -9.03 -12.38
N TYR A 147 -5.24 -10.06 -11.74
CA TYR A 147 -4.45 -9.84 -10.51
C TYR A 147 -3.20 -9.00 -10.81
N GLY A 148 -2.56 -9.22 -11.95
CA GLY A 148 -1.41 -8.45 -12.40
C GLY A 148 -1.78 -6.99 -12.62
N LEU A 149 -2.93 -6.73 -13.23
CA LEU A 149 -3.48 -5.38 -13.40
C LEU A 149 -3.72 -4.72 -12.05
N VAL A 150 -4.41 -5.40 -11.12
CA VAL A 150 -4.69 -4.85 -9.79
C VAL A 150 -3.39 -4.56 -9.04
N ALA A 151 -2.46 -5.50 -9.02
CA ALA A 151 -1.17 -5.34 -8.35
C ALA A 151 -0.33 -4.21 -8.99
N TYR A 152 -0.27 -4.16 -10.31
CA TYR A 152 0.41 -3.11 -11.07
C TYR A 152 -0.21 -1.75 -10.79
N MET A 153 -1.54 -1.63 -10.88
CA MET A 153 -2.23 -0.37 -10.61
C MET A 153 -2.05 0.08 -9.16
N TRP A 154 -2.05 -0.83 -8.19
CA TRP A 154 -1.72 -0.49 -6.81
C TRP A 154 -0.30 0.06 -6.69
N ALA A 155 0.71 -0.65 -7.20
CA ALA A 155 2.10 -0.22 -7.14
C ALA A 155 2.33 1.11 -7.87
N PHE A 156 1.75 1.24 -9.07
CA PHE A 156 1.88 2.43 -9.91
C PHE A 156 1.17 3.63 -9.29
N SER A 157 -0.04 3.46 -8.75
CA SER A 157 -0.74 4.54 -8.02
C SER A 157 0.04 4.98 -6.79
N LEU A 158 0.61 4.05 -6.02
CA LEU A 158 1.45 4.38 -4.88
C LEU A 158 2.68 5.18 -5.30
N TYR A 159 3.38 4.73 -6.34
CA TYR A 159 4.53 5.45 -6.90
C TYR A 159 4.16 6.87 -7.35
N GLN A 160 3.04 7.02 -8.06
CA GLN A 160 2.58 8.31 -8.60
C GLN A 160 2.09 9.27 -7.50
N LEU A 161 1.59 8.76 -6.36
CA LEU A 161 1.01 9.57 -5.30
C LEU A 161 1.96 9.81 -4.10
N MET A 162 3.03 9.04 -3.93
CA MET A 162 4.06 9.32 -2.92
C MET A 162 4.68 10.72 -3.15
N PRO A 163 4.94 11.53 -2.10
CA PRO A 163 4.96 11.19 -0.68
C PRO A 163 3.61 11.38 0.05
N LEU A 164 2.49 11.36 -0.66
CA LEU A 164 1.14 11.48 -0.10
C LEU A 164 0.88 12.78 0.67
N ASP A 165 1.60 13.86 0.38
CA ASP A 165 1.38 15.19 0.98
C ASP A 165 0.14 15.87 0.40
N LEU A 166 -1.03 15.31 0.73
CA LEU A 166 -2.33 15.70 0.19
C LEU A 166 -2.81 17.04 0.76
N THR A 167 -3.37 17.89 -0.10
CA THR A 167 -4.12 19.10 0.28
C THR A 167 -5.55 19.05 -0.23
N LEU A 168 -6.48 19.55 0.60
CA LEU A 168 -7.86 19.86 0.22
C LEU A 168 -8.12 21.37 0.25
N SER A 169 -7.10 22.20 0.52
CA SER A 169 -7.28 23.64 0.61
C SER A 169 -7.24 24.30 -0.77
N PRO A 170 -8.29 25.04 -1.17
CA PRO A 170 -8.28 25.76 -2.44
C PRO A 170 -7.12 26.76 -2.55
N GLY A 171 -6.71 27.37 -1.43
CA GLY A 171 -5.56 28.28 -1.39
C GLY A 171 -4.23 27.59 -1.69
N ASP A 172 -4.07 26.33 -1.27
CA ASP A 172 -2.88 25.54 -1.55
C ASP A 172 -2.82 25.13 -3.03
N LEU A 173 -3.97 24.73 -3.60
CA LEU A 173 -4.10 24.45 -5.02
C LEU A 173 -3.80 25.69 -5.88
N PHE A 174 -4.28 26.87 -5.45
CA PHE A 174 -3.97 28.12 -6.12
C PHE A 174 -2.47 28.46 -6.04
N ARG A 175 -1.82 28.21 -4.90
CA ARG A 175 -0.36 28.36 -4.76
C ARG A 175 0.40 27.40 -5.68
N LYS A 176 -0.03 26.14 -5.76
CA LYS A 176 0.53 25.12 -6.67
C LYS A 176 0.38 25.53 -8.13
N TRP A 177 -0.78 26.08 -8.51
CA TRP A 177 -1.01 26.62 -9.84
C TRP A 177 -0.10 27.82 -10.16
N ARG A 178 0.01 28.80 -9.26
CA ARG A 178 0.92 29.95 -9.43
C ARG A 178 2.39 29.55 -9.47
N ALA A 179 2.76 28.48 -8.77
CA ALA A 179 4.11 27.91 -8.81
C ALA A 179 4.41 27.15 -10.12
N GLY A 180 3.47 27.13 -11.07
CA GLY A 180 3.66 26.49 -12.37
C GLY A 180 3.69 24.97 -12.31
N ARG A 181 3.09 24.33 -11.28
CA ARG A 181 3.08 22.86 -11.12
C ARG A 181 1.82 22.19 -11.65
N ILE A 182 0.94 22.93 -12.32
CA ILE A 182 -0.32 22.44 -12.88
C ILE A 182 -0.37 22.86 -14.35
N HIS A 183 -0.19 21.90 -15.24
CA HIS A 183 -0.19 22.05 -16.69
C HIS A 183 -1.48 21.41 -17.24
N MET A 184 -2.50 22.23 -17.45
CA MET A 184 -3.78 21.76 -18.01
C MET A 184 -3.74 21.58 -19.53
N VAL A 185 -2.82 22.28 -20.21
CA VAL A 185 -2.65 22.20 -21.66
C VAL A 185 -1.51 21.21 -21.94
N PRO A 186 -1.76 20.13 -22.71
CA PRO A 186 -0.74 19.13 -22.97
C PRO A 186 0.42 19.73 -23.78
N PHE A 187 1.62 19.20 -23.58
CA PHE A 187 2.88 19.61 -24.20
C PHE A 187 3.33 21.04 -23.89
N ARG A 188 2.77 21.68 -22.85
CA ARG A 188 3.14 23.05 -22.44
C ARG A 188 4.34 23.08 -21.48
N PHE A 189 4.72 21.95 -20.91
CA PHE A 189 5.90 21.87 -20.05
C PHE A 189 7.16 22.27 -20.82
N ALA A 190 8.00 23.11 -20.21
CA ALA A 190 9.25 23.56 -20.81
C ALA A 190 10.33 22.52 -20.51
N TYR A 191 10.68 21.73 -21.52
CA TYR A 191 11.80 20.79 -21.47
C TYR A 191 13.10 21.47 -21.91
N ASP A 192 14.24 21.05 -21.38
CA ASP A 192 15.54 21.62 -21.76
C ASP A 192 15.94 21.22 -23.19
N SER A 193 15.39 20.09 -23.70
CA SER A 193 15.60 19.65 -25.08
C SER A 193 14.43 18.83 -25.64
N ALA A 194 14.32 18.76 -26.97
CA ALA A 194 13.35 17.89 -27.65
C ALA A 194 13.61 16.39 -27.39
N ALA A 195 14.88 16.01 -27.20
CA ALA A 195 15.24 14.64 -26.87
C ALA A 195 14.74 14.24 -25.47
N GLU A 196 14.84 15.15 -24.50
CA GLU A 196 14.30 14.94 -23.16
C GLU A 196 12.77 14.83 -23.17
N ALA A 197 12.09 15.73 -23.90
CA ALA A 197 10.63 15.67 -24.06
C ALA A 197 10.17 14.32 -24.64
N LEU A 198 10.86 13.83 -25.68
CA LEU A 198 10.57 12.54 -26.29
C LEU A 198 10.85 11.38 -25.33
N TYR A 199 11.96 11.44 -24.58
CA TYR A 199 12.33 10.41 -23.61
C TYR A 199 11.30 10.30 -22.48
N GLN A 200 10.86 11.43 -21.91
CA GLN A 200 9.85 11.45 -20.86
C GLN A 200 8.52 10.90 -21.38
N PHE A 201 8.05 11.41 -22.51
CA PHE A 201 6.81 10.93 -23.14
C PHE A 201 6.85 9.42 -23.46
N ALA A 202 7.97 8.92 -24.01
CA ALA A 202 8.15 7.50 -24.29
C ALA A 202 8.18 6.65 -23.00
N THR A 203 8.74 7.18 -21.92
CA THR A 203 8.77 6.52 -20.62
C THR A 203 7.36 6.42 -20.03
N ASP A 204 6.57 7.49 -20.08
CA ASP A 204 5.18 7.48 -19.61
C ASP A 204 4.32 6.53 -20.44
N MET A 205 4.51 6.51 -21.76
CA MET A 205 3.88 5.52 -22.62
C MET A 205 4.23 4.09 -22.20
N ALA A 206 5.51 3.82 -21.90
CA ALA A 206 5.98 2.51 -21.47
C ALA A 206 5.38 2.09 -20.11
N LEU A 207 5.16 3.03 -19.20
CA LEU A 207 4.48 2.79 -17.91
C LEU A 207 2.99 2.50 -18.09
N TRP A 208 2.30 3.17 -19.02
CA TRP A 208 0.87 2.95 -19.24
C TRP A 208 0.54 1.73 -20.13
N ALA A 209 1.47 1.30 -20.99
CA ALA A 209 1.24 0.17 -21.90
C ALA A 209 0.85 -1.15 -21.18
N PRO A 210 1.49 -1.57 -20.07
CA PRO A 210 1.09 -2.76 -19.31
C PRO A 210 -0.37 -2.75 -18.87
N VAL A 211 -0.93 -1.59 -18.51
CA VAL A 211 -2.32 -1.45 -18.06
C VAL A 211 -3.28 -1.91 -19.16
N CYS A 212 -3.11 -1.39 -20.38
CA CYS A 212 -3.93 -1.78 -21.52
C CYS A 212 -3.74 -3.26 -21.91
N VAL A 213 -2.49 -3.76 -21.88
CA VAL A 213 -2.19 -5.18 -22.14
C VAL A 213 -2.93 -6.08 -21.15
N LEU A 214 -2.88 -5.75 -19.86
CA LEU A 214 -3.49 -6.56 -18.81
C LEU A 214 -5.02 -6.48 -18.84
N PHE A 215 -5.62 -5.36 -19.27
CA PHE A 215 -7.06 -5.30 -19.56
C PHE A 215 -7.47 -6.24 -20.69
N LEU A 216 -6.71 -6.26 -21.80
CA LEU A 216 -7.00 -7.13 -22.94
C LEU A 216 -6.81 -8.61 -22.61
N LEU A 217 -5.87 -8.95 -21.73
CA LEU A 217 -5.65 -10.33 -21.25
C LEU A 217 -6.65 -10.77 -20.17
N GLY A 218 -7.02 -9.87 -19.25
CA GLY A 218 -7.70 -10.22 -18.00
C GLY A 218 -9.21 -10.04 -17.99
N SER A 219 -9.76 -9.32 -18.96
CA SER A 219 -11.12 -8.79 -18.82
C SER A 219 -12.03 -9.07 -20.03
N ARG A 220 -11.55 -9.78 -21.05
CA ARG A 220 -12.23 -9.93 -22.36
C ARG A 220 -12.78 -8.60 -22.90
N MET A 221 -12.16 -7.50 -22.52
CA MET A 221 -12.62 -6.18 -22.92
C MET A 221 -12.40 -6.00 -24.41
N SER A 222 -13.33 -5.30 -25.06
CA SER A 222 -13.08 -4.82 -26.41
C SER A 222 -11.83 -3.93 -26.40
N LYS A 223 -11.14 -3.84 -27.54
CA LYS A 223 -9.99 -2.95 -27.71
C LYS A 223 -10.32 -1.52 -27.28
N THR A 224 -11.48 -1.02 -27.71
CA THR A 224 -11.98 0.31 -27.35
C THR A 224 -12.19 0.48 -25.85
N THR A 225 -12.81 -0.49 -25.18
CA THR A 225 -13.05 -0.40 -23.73
C THR A 225 -11.74 -0.43 -22.95
N ALA A 226 -10.76 -1.24 -23.36
CA ALA A 226 -9.45 -1.29 -22.72
C ALA A 226 -8.70 0.04 -22.86
N VAL A 227 -8.75 0.66 -24.04
CA VAL A 227 -8.19 2.00 -24.28
C VAL A 227 -8.87 3.04 -23.40
N LEU A 228 -10.21 3.12 -23.45
CA LEU A 228 -10.98 4.09 -22.66
C LEU A 228 -10.75 3.91 -21.15
N SER A 229 -10.65 2.67 -20.67
CA SER A 229 -10.36 2.40 -19.25
C SER A 229 -8.94 2.78 -18.85
N THR A 230 -7.96 2.60 -19.74
CA THR A 230 -6.57 3.03 -19.49
C THR A 230 -6.49 4.56 -19.40
N VAL A 231 -7.13 5.27 -20.34
CA VAL A 231 -7.23 6.74 -20.33
C VAL A 231 -7.98 7.24 -19.10
N ALA A 232 -9.10 6.62 -18.74
CA ALA A 232 -9.87 6.99 -17.56
C ALA A 232 -9.07 6.79 -16.26
N LEU A 233 -8.31 5.71 -16.14
CA LEU A 233 -7.42 5.48 -14.99
C LEU A 233 -6.29 6.50 -14.93
N SER A 234 -5.73 6.87 -16.08
CA SER A 234 -4.71 7.93 -16.16
C SER A 234 -5.27 9.29 -15.73
N ALA A 235 -6.42 9.70 -16.28
CA ALA A 235 -7.09 10.93 -15.87
C ALA A 235 -7.45 10.94 -14.36
N LEU A 236 -7.84 9.79 -13.81
CA LEU A 236 -8.09 9.65 -12.38
C LEU A 236 -6.81 9.85 -11.56
N LEU A 237 -5.69 9.20 -11.95
CA LEU A 237 -4.41 9.37 -11.26
C LEU A 237 -3.89 10.80 -11.35
N GLU A 238 -4.02 11.42 -12.51
CA GLU A 238 -3.66 12.82 -12.74
C GLU A 238 -4.48 13.77 -11.85
N GLY A 239 -5.79 13.51 -11.76
CA GLY A 239 -6.69 14.22 -10.86
C GLY A 239 -6.36 14.02 -9.37
N LEU A 240 -5.86 12.84 -8.99
CA LEU A 240 -5.39 12.60 -7.62
C LEU A 240 -4.04 13.28 -7.36
N GLN A 241 -3.14 13.33 -8.34
CA GLN A 241 -1.88 14.06 -8.24
C GLN A 241 -2.09 15.57 -8.09
N LEU A 242 -3.19 16.11 -8.60
CA LEU A 242 -3.57 17.51 -8.36
C LEU A 242 -3.63 17.82 -6.86
N LEU A 243 -4.11 16.87 -6.05
CA LEU A 243 -4.20 16.98 -4.59
C LEU A 243 -2.85 16.78 -3.88
N VAL A 244 -1.84 16.21 -4.53
CA VAL A 244 -0.51 15.96 -3.94
C VAL A 244 0.38 17.20 -4.13
N LEU A 245 0.75 17.88 -3.05
CA LEU A 245 1.46 19.18 -3.12
C LEU A 245 2.84 19.12 -3.76
N SER A 246 3.57 18.03 -3.51
CA SER A 246 4.92 17.81 -4.03
C SER A 246 4.94 17.39 -5.50
N ARG A 247 3.83 16.86 -6.03
CA ARG A 247 3.76 16.37 -7.41
C ARG A 247 3.29 17.46 -8.37
N THR A 248 3.83 17.44 -9.58
CA THR A 248 3.31 18.18 -10.71
C THR A 248 2.13 17.42 -11.33
N THR A 249 1.20 18.17 -11.91
CA THR A 249 0.07 17.62 -12.65
C THR A 249 0.19 18.10 -14.08
N ASP A 250 0.24 17.18 -15.05
CA ASP A 250 0.37 17.47 -16.48
C ASP A 250 -0.59 16.59 -17.30
N THR A 251 -1.46 17.23 -18.09
CA THR A 251 -2.38 16.51 -18.98
C THR A 251 -1.67 15.77 -20.12
N THR A 252 -0.37 16.05 -20.35
CA THR A 252 0.49 15.28 -21.25
C THR A 252 0.55 13.80 -20.86
N ASP A 253 0.52 13.48 -19.57
CA ASP A 253 0.57 12.10 -19.07
C ASP A 253 -0.69 11.31 -19.49
N ILE A 254 -1.85 11.99 -19.56
CA ILE A 254 -3.10 11.43 -20.06
C ILE A 254 -2.99 11.14 -21.57
N VAL A 255 -2.35 12.04 -22.32
CA VAL A 255 -2.10 11.84 -23.75
C VAL A 255 -1.11 10.69 -23.99
N ALA A 256 -0.05 10.58 -23.18
CA ALA A 256 0.90 9.47 -23.23
C ALA A 256 0.20 8.13 -22.93
N ALA A 257 -0.67 8.09 -21.93
CA ALA A 257 -1.48 6.91 -21.63
C ALA A 257 -2.40 6.51 -22.79
N ALA A 258 -3.04 7.49 -23.43
CA ALA A 258 -3.88 7.27 -24.62
C ALA A 258 -3.07 6.72 -25.79
N ALA A 259 -1.91 7.33 -26.09
CA ALA A 259 -1.01 6.90 -27.16
C ALA A 259 -0.52 5.47 -26.93
N ALA A 260 -0.11 5.14 -25.70
CA ALA A 260 0.32 3.79 -25.33
C ALA A 260 -0.81 2.78 -25.50
N ALA A 261 -2.02 3.09 -25.01
CA ALA A 261 -3.16 2.19 -25.10
C ALA A 261 -3.60 1.95 -26.55
N VAL A 262 -3.62 2.99 -27.39
CA VAL A 262 -3.92 2.87 -28.82
C VAL A 262 -2.85 2.02 -29.52
N ALA A 263 -1.56 2.28 -29.28
CA ALA A 263 -0.47 1.49 -29.85
C ALA A 263 -0.60 0.01 -29.47
N VAL A 264 -0.86 -0.29 -28.19
CA VAL A 264 -1.13 -1.65 -27.73
C VAL A 264 -2.34 -2.26 -28.44
N ALA A 265 -3.45 -1.54 -28.54
CA ALA A 265 -4.67 -2.04 -29.18
C ALA A 265 -4.49 -2.33 -30.68
N LEU A 266 -3.73 -1.50 -31.41
CA LEU A 266 -3.40 -1.69 -32.82
C LEU A 266 -2.51 -2.91 -33.03
N LEU A 267 -1.48 -3.07 -32.18
CA LEU A 267 -0.55 -4.20 -32.24
C LEU A 267 -1.14 -5.49 -31.63
N TRP A 268 -2.25 -5.39 -30.90
CA TRP A 268 -2.87 -6.52 -30.22
C TRP A 268 -3.37 -7.58 -31.19
N ARG A 269 -2.74 -8.74 -31.15
CA ARG A 269 -3.17 -9.96 -31.84
C ARG A 269 -3.59 -11.01 -30.80
N PRO A 270 -4.83 -11.57 -30.90
CA PRO A 270 -5.26 -12.65 -30.03
C PRO A 270 -4.25 -13.78 -30.06
N ARG A 271 -3.75 -14.18 -28.89
CA ARG A 271 -2.69 -15.18 -28.79
C ARG A 271 -3.25 -16.57 -29.12
N GLN A 272 -2.87 -17.13 -30.27
CA GLN A 272 -2.85 -18.58 -30.45
C GLN A 272 -1.60 -19.09 -29.71
N THR A 273 -1.78 -19.69 -28.54
CA THR A 273 -0.65 -20.19 -27.75
C THR A 273 -0.16 -21.53 -28.30
N SER A 274 0.91 -21.47 -29.09
CA SER A 274 1.81 -22.59 -29.38
C SER A 274 3.17 -22.31 -28.73
N ALA A 275 3.54 -23.12 -27.74
CA ALA A 275 4.92 -23.48 -27.41
C ALA A 275 4.94 -24.38 -26.17
N ALA A 276 5.05 -25.70 -26.40
CA ALA A 276 5.32 -26.68 -25.36
C ALA A 276 6.81 -26.59 -24.96
N TRP A 277 7.11 -25.87 -23.89
CA TRP A 277 8.40 -25.99 -23.20
C TRP A 277 8.18 -26.82 -21.93
N GLY A 278 9.01 -27.83 -21.69
CA GLY A 278 8.85 -28.73 -20.55
C GLY A 278 8.94 -28.01 -19.20
N ARG A 279 7.98 -28.26 -18.29
CA ARG A 279 7.92 -27.70 -16.92
C ARG A 279 9.25 -27.87 -16.15
N GLY A 280 9.97 -28.96 -16.41
CA GLY A 280 11.26 -29.30 -15.81
C GLY A 280 12.31 -28.19 -15.87
N SER A 281 12.52 -27.65 -17.07
CA SER A 281 13.54 -26.64 -17.38
C SER A 281 13.15 -25.23 -16.88
N ARG A 282 11.84 -24.91 -16.92
CA ARG A 282 11.33 -23.60 -16.48
C ARG A 282 11.47 -23.37 -14.97
N ASP A 283 11.15 -24.36 -14.13
CA ASP A 283 11.27 -24.18 -12.68
C ASP A 283 12.74 -23.99 -12.26
N SER A 284 13.66 -24.69 -12.93
CA SER A 284 15.10 -24.59 -12.64
C SER A 284 15.65 -23.22 -13.03
N LEU A 285 15.27 -22.71 -14.20
CA LEU A 285 15.63 -21.34 -14.63
C LEU A 285 15.04 -20.29 -13.69
N LEU A 286 13.77 -20.40 -13.29
CA LEU A 286 13.15 -19.47 -12.34
C LEU A 286 13.81 -19.53 -10.96
N ALA A 287 14.28 -20.69 -10.53
CA ALA A 287 15.01 -20.82 -9.27
C ALA A 287 16.37 -20.11 -9.33
N VAL A 288 17.11 -20.28 -10.42
CA VAL A 288 18.39 -19.58 -10.65
C VAL A 288 18.18 -18.07 -10.75
N LEU A 289 17.20 -17.62 -11.54
CA LEU A 289 16.84 -16.20 -11.64
C LEU A 289 16.35 -15.64 -10.29
N GLY A 290 15.61 -16.44 -9.52
CA GLY A 290 15.19 -16.12 -8.17
C GLY A 290 16.38 -15.96 -7.21
N LEU A 291 17.35 -16.87 -7.25
CA LEU A 291 18.57 -16.78 -6.43
C LEU A 291 19.41 -15.55 -6.82
N VAL A 292 19.70 -15.37 -8.11
CA VAL A 292 20.47 -14.22 -8.59
C VAL A 292 19.76 -12.91 -8.25
N GLY A 293 18.45 -12.83 -8.51
CA GLY A 293 17.64 -11.67 -8.16
C GLY A 293 17.62 -11.40 -6.65
N PHE A 294 17.55 -12.45 -5.82
CA PHE A 294 17.59 -12.32 -4.36
C PHE A 294 18.93 -11.74 -3.90
N VAL A 295 20.06 -12.29 -4.38
CA VAL A 295 21.40 -11.81 -4.03
C VAL A 295 21.62 -10.38 -4.49
N VAL A 296 21.28 -10.07 -5.75
CA VAL A 296 21.43 -8.71 -6.30
C VAL A 296 20.57 -7.73 -5.51
N TRP A 297 19.33 -8.08 -5.18
CA TRP A 297 18.45 -7.19 -4.43
C TRP A 297 18.88 -7.02 -2.96
N CYS A 298 19.41 -8.06 -2.32
CA CYS A 298 20.06 -7.94 -1.01
C CYS A 298 21.19 -6.90 -1.06
N LEU A 299 22.04 -6.95 -2.09
CA LEU A 299 23.13 -5.99 -2.27
C LEU A 299 22.59 -4.57 -2.47
N VAL A 300 21.54 -4.39 -3.28
CA VAL A 300 20.89 -3.09 -3.47
C VAL A 300 20.34 -2.54 -2.14
N VAL A 301 19.62 -3.35 -1.38
CA VAL A 301 19.06 -2.95 -0.08
C VAL A 301 20.19 -2.58 0.89
N VAL A 302 21.24 -3.40 0.99
CA VAL A 302 22.43 -3.10 1.78
C VAL A 302 23.04 -1.76 1.35
N CYS A 303 23.26 -1.55 0.06
CA CYS A 303 23.87 -0.33 -0.44
C CYS A 303 23.05 0.92 -0.13
N VAL A 304 21.73 0.85 -0.30
CA VAL A 304 20.84 1.99 -0.07
C VAL A 304 20.70 2.29 1.43
N PHE A 305 20.54 1.26 2.26
CA PHE A 305 20.25 1.45 3.68
C PHE A 305 21.51 1.73 4.49
N TRP A 306 22.65 1.15 4.12
CA TRP A 306 23.90 1.34 4.85
C TRP A 306 24.70 2.57 4.42
N TYR A 307 24.39 3.21 3.29
CA TYR A 307 25.02 4.47 2.89
C TYR A 307 24.83 5.57 3.96
N PRO A 308 25.89 6.28 4.41
CA PRO A 308 27.24 6.41 3.81
C PRO A 308 28.33 5.41 4.27
N PHE A 309 27.99 4.22 4.77
CA PHE A 309 28.91 3.13 5.18
C PHE A 309 29.98 3.52 6.22
N ASN A 310 29.69 4.53 7.02
CA ASN A 310 30.59 5.09 8.02
C ASN A 310 30.42 4.41 9.39
N PHE A 311 30.68 3.11 9.49
CA PHE A 311 30.42 2.37 10.73
C PHE A 311 31.25 2.88 11.93
N THR A 312 30.58 3.26 13.03
CA THR A 312 31.22 3.58 14.30
C THR A 312 31.70 2.30 14.97
N GLN A 313 32.87 2.38 15.61
CA GLN A 313 33.43 1.29 16.42
C GLN A 313 33.26 1.56 17.93
N ASN A 314 32.57 2.63 18.31
CA ASN A 314 32.37 2.99 19.70
C ASN A 314 31.33 2.07 20.37
N GLY A 315 31.81 1.12 21.17
CA GLY A 315 30.96 0.14 21.85
C GLY A 315 29.90 0.76 22.77
N MET A 316 30.17 1.91 23.39
CA MET A 316 29.19 2.59 24.24
C MET A 316 28.02 3.13 23.41
N GLU A 317 28.32 3.78 22.28
CA GLU A 317 27.33 4.31 21.34
C GLU A 317 26.47 3.18 20.74
N ILE A 318 27.12 2.10 20.29
CA ILE A 318 26.45 0.90 19.77
C ILE A 318 25.52 0.31 20.84
N SER A 319 25.98 0.18 22.09
CA SER A 319 25.16 -0.40 23.18
C SER A 319 23.93 0.45 23.50
N ALA A 320 24.05 1.79 23.42
CA ALA A 320 22.93 2.70 23.64
C ALA A 320 21.90 2.58 22.52
N ARG A 321 22.35 2.59 21.26
CA ARG A 321 21.48 2.45 20.09
C ARG A 321 20.84 1.07 19.98
N LEU A 322 21.52 0.02 20.44
CA LEU A 322 20.95 -1.32 20.48
C LEU A 322 19.79 -1.39 21.48
N ARG A 323 19.84 -0.66 22.60
CA ARG A 323 18.69 -0.54 23.52
C ARG A 323 17.54 0.22 22.85
N GLU A 324 17.84 1.27 22.09
CA GLU A 324 16.83 2.02 21.32
C GLU A 324 16.18 1.18 20.21
N PHE A 325 16.91 0.25 19.60
CA PHE A 325 16.38 -0.66 18.58
C PHE A 325 15.18 -1.48 19.09
N PHE A 326 15.19 -1.90 20.36
CA PHE A 326 14.12 -2.67 21.00
C PHE A 326 13.04 -1.81 21.66
N ARG A 327 12.95 -0.52 21.31
CA ARG A 327 11.84 0.33 21.76
C ARG A 327 10.49 -0.21 21.29
N VAL A 328 9.43 0.32 21.89
CA VAL A 328 8.05 -0.02 21.50
C VAL A 328 7.87 0.22 19.98
N PRO A 329 7.34 -0.77 19.23
CA PRO A 329 7.16 -0.61 17.80
C PRO A 329 6.30 0.59 17.43
N LEU A 330 6.53 1.17 16.24
CA LEU A 330 5.85 2.34 15.67
C LEU A 330 6.04 3.66 16.43
N VAL A 331 6.79 3.72 17.54
CA VAL A 331 7.05 4.97 18.28
C VAL A 331 7.70 6.05 17.41
N THR A 332 8.64 5.69 16.54
CA THR A 332 9.32 6.64 15.64
C THR A 332 8.37 7.31 14.66
N TYR A 333 7.32 6.60 14.28
CA TYR A 333 6.31 7.07 13.36
C TYR A 333 5.28 7.97 14.05
N PHE A 334 5.05 7.77 15.36
CA PHE A 334 4.17 8.62 16.16
C PHE A 334 4.62 10.09 16.21
N TYR A 335 5.92 10.35 16.27
CA TYR A 335 6.45 11.71 16.30
C TYR A 335 6.48 12.40 14.93
N ARG A 336 6.13 11.69 13.85
CA ARG A 336 5.91 12.27 12.53
C ARG A 336 4.42 12.51 12.32
N SER A 337 4.08 13.41 11.39
CA SER A 337 2.67 13.53 10.98
C SER A 337 2.18 12.19 10.41
N GLU A 338 0.92 11.86 10.65
CA GLU A 338 0.36 10.53 10.40
C GLU A 338 0.53 10.10 8.93
N ILE A 339 0.37 11.05 8.01
CA ILE A 339 0.51 10.84 6.56
C ILE A 339 1.97 10.60 6.15
N MET A 340 2.91 11.32 6.76
CA MET A 340 4.34 11.09 6.51
C MET A 340 4.80 9.75 7.09
N GLY A 341 4.27 9.38 8.26
CA GLY A 341 4.50 8.07 8.85
C GLY A 341 4.03 6.95 7.93
N LEU A 342 2.83 7.06 7.37
CA LEU A 342 2.28 6.10 6.41
C LEU A 342 3.14 5.99 5.14
N THR A 343 3.65 7.12 4.65
CA THR A 343 4.56 7.14 3.49
C THR A 343 5.84 6.38 3.75
N GLU A 344 6.43 6.55 4.94
CA GLU A 344 7.64 5.84 5.30
C GLU A 344 7.39 4.34 5.53
N ILE A 345 6.27 3.98 6.15
CA ILE A 345 5.83 2.57 6.27
C ILE A 345 5.72 1.94 4.87
N LEU A 346 5.03 2.60 3.93
CA LEU A 346 4.88 2.11 2.56
C LEU A 346 6.23 2.00 1.86
N ARG A 347 7.12 2.98 2.02
CA ARG A 347 8.48 2.95 1.46
C ARG A 347 9.24 1.72 1.96
N ARG A 348 9.22 1.45 3.26
CA ARG A 348 9.86 0.26 3.85
C ARG A 348 9.28 -1.04 3.29
N LEU A 349 7.95 -1.15 3.21
CA LEU A 349 7.29 -2.33 2.64
C LEU A 349 7.71 -2.57 1.18
N LEU A 350 7.75 -1.51 0.36
CA LEU A 350 8.05 -1.59 -1.06
C LEU A 350 9.51 -1.95 -1.34
N TRP A 351 10.48 -1.43 -0.57
CA TRP A 351 11.90 -1.78 -0.76
C TRP A 351 12.19 -3.26 -0.52
N PHE A 352 11.48 -3.89 0.42
CA PHE A 352 11.67 -5.30 0.75
C PHE A 352 10.74 -6.25 -0.04
N ALA A 353 9.70 -5.75 -0.70
CA ALA A 353 8.80 -6.60 -1.48
C ALA A 353 9.48 -7.42 -2.60
N PRO A 354 10.40 -6.86 -3.41
CA PRO A 354 11.10 -7.63 -4.45
C PRO A 354 11.93 -8.78 -3.87
N LEU A 355 12.54 -8.60 -2.68
CA LEU A 355 13.25 -9.65 -1.95
C LEU A 355 12.38 -10.90 -1.79
N GLY A 356 11.12 -10.70 -1.41
CA GLY A 356 10.12 -11.76 -1.28
C GLY A 356 9.77 -12.46 -2.59
N VAL A 357 9.63 -11.70 -3.68
CA VAL A 357 9.34 -12.25 -5.01
C VAL A 357 10.47 -13.19 -5.44
N PHE A 358 11.71 -12.74 -5.29
CA PHE A 358 12.89 -13.52 -5.65
C PHE A 358 13.07 -14.75 -4.76
N ALA A 359 12.87 -14.60 -3.44
CA ALA A 359 12.94 -15.72 -2.50
C ALA A 359 11.87 -16.78 -2.82
N PHE A 360 10.65 -16.37 -3.16
CA PHE A 360 9.60 -17.31 -3.56
C PHE A 360 9.95 -18.03 -4.88
N ALA A 361 10.47 -17.31 -5.87
CA ALA A 361 10.91 -17.89 -7.14
C ALA A 361 12.04 -18.92 -6.94
N MET A 362 13.00 -18.63 -6.06
CA MET A 362 14.10 -19.53 -5.67
C MET A 362 13.57 -20.86 -5.09
N VAL A 363 12.53 -20.82 -4.25
CA VAL A 363 11.94 -22.02 -3.63
C VAL A 363 10.79 -22.63 -4.44
N SER A 364 10.51 -22.10 -5.63
CA SER A 364 9.44 -22.59 -6.49
C SER A 364 9.56 -24.06 -6.90
N PRO A 365 10.76 -24.65 -7.16
CA PRO A 365 10.89 -26.07 -7.52
C PRO A 365 10.43 -27.02 -6.41
N LEU A 366 10.49 -26.60 -5.14
CA LEU A 366 10.04 -27.39 -4.00
C LEU A 366 8.52 -27.65 -4.04
N ASN A 367 7.74 -27.01 -4.94
CA ASN A 367 6.29 -27.24 -5.05
C ASN A 367 6.00 -28.65 -5.58
N ARG A 368 6.96 -29.27 -6.28
CA ARG A 368 6.86 -30.63 -6.82
C ARG A 368 6.72 -31.69 -5.72
N TRP A 369 7.11 -31.36 -4.49
CA TRP A 369 7.19 -32.30 -3.36
C TRP A 369 6.00 -32.17 -2.39
N GLY A 370 4.95 -31.42 -2.73
CA GLY A 370 3.74 -31.30 -1.88
C GLY A 370 3.91 -30.48 -0.58
N VAL A 371 5.11 -29.99 -0.29
CA VAL A 371 5.45 -29.27 0.96
C VAL A 371 5.06 -27.78 0.96
N GLY A 372 4.01 -27.39 0.23
CA GLY A 372 3.68 -25.98 -0.06
C GLY A 372 3.58 -25.06 1.17
N ARG A 373 3.03 -25.57 2.30
CA ARG A 373 2.95 -24.82 3.57
C ARG A 373 4.26 -24.79 4.34
N LEU A 374 5.05 -25.86 4.29
CA LEU A 374 6.32 -25.98 5.03
C LEU A 374 7.36 -24.97 4.52
N LYS A 375 7.28 -24.59 3.25
CA LYS A 375 8.15 -23.55 2.64
C LYS A 375 8.09 -22.22 3.38
N TRP A 376 6.92 -21.85 3.91
CA TRP A 376 6.75 -20.60 4.66
C TRP A 376 7.52 -20.64 5.99
N LEU A 377 7.76 -21.82 6.56
CA LEU A 377 8.60 -21.98 7.74
C LEU A 377 10.08 -21.70 7.45
N ILE A 378 10.51 -21.76 6.18
CA ILE A 378 11.88 -21.44 5.77
C ILE A 378 11.97 -20.01 5.25
N LEU A 379 11.00 -19.60 4.41
CA LEU A 379 10.96 -18.27 3.81
C LEU A 379 10.84 -17.17 4.86
N ILE A 380 9.89 -17.28 5.80
CA ILE A 380 9.65 -16.18 6.75
C ILE A 380 10.90 -15.91 7.61
N PRO A 381 11.57 -16.91 8.21
CA PRO A 381 12.81 -16.68 8.93
C PRO A 381 13.94 -16.15 8.06
N LEU A 382 14.09 -16.62 6.80
CA LEU A 382 15.10 -16.10 5.88
C LEU A 382 14.89 -14.60 5.61
N LEU A 383 13.65 -14.20 5.30
CA LEU A 383 13.33 -12.80 4.99
C LEU A 383 13.44 -11.92 6.24
N ALA A 384 13.04 -12.45 7.40
CA ALA A 384 13.22 -11.78 8.69
C ALA A 384 14.72 -11.60 9.00
N ALA A 385 15.54 -12.63 8.80
CA ALA A 385 16.99 -12.54 9.04
C ALA A 385 17.64 -11.47 8.17
N VAL A 386 17.24 -11.36 6.89
CA VAL A 386 17.73 -10.28 6.02
C VAL A 386 17.27 -8.91 6.50
N ALA A 387 15.97 -8.72 6.78
CA ALA A 387 15.44 -7.43 7.21
C ALA A 387 16.01 -6.98 8.56
N PHE A 388 16.05 -7.87 9.55
CA PHE A 388 16.69 -7.62 10.84
C PHE A 388 18.20 -7.41 10.70
N GLY A 389 18.89 -8.16 9.84
CA GLY A 389 20.32 -7.98 9.61
C GLY A 389 20.65 -6.60 9.03
N VAL A 390 19.88 -6.14 8.05
CA VAL A 390 20.03 -4.81 7.44
C VAL A 390 19.80 -3.71 8.47
N GLU A 391 18.77 -3.84 9.30
CA GLU A 391 18.40 -2.83 10.29
C GLU A 391 19.32 -2.85 11.52
N LEU A 392 19.69 -4.02 12.02
CA LEU A 392 20.61 -4.17 13.14
C LEU A 392 22.01 -3.62 12.81
N ALA A 393 22.46 -3.76 11.56
CA ALA A 393 23.71 -3.14 11.12
C ALA A 393 23.67 -1.60 11.18
N GLN A 394 22.49 -0.97 11.06
CA GLN A 394 22.35 0.49 11.20
C GLN A 394 22.57 0.98 12.62
N VAL A 395 22.53 0.10 13.65
CA VAL A 395 22.90 0.46 15.02
C VAL A 395 24.34 1.01 15.05
N ALA A 396 25.23 0.45 14.24
CA ALA A 396 26.60 0.88 14.10
C ALA A 396 26.81 2.01 13.07
N LEU A 397 25.77 2.59 12.47
CA LEU A 397 25.90 3.69 11.49
C LEU A 397 25.50 5.04 12.10
N PRO A 398 26.43 5.99 12.27
CA PRO A 398 26.15 7.36 12.72
C PRO A 398 25.14 8.05 11.82
N GLY A 399 24.11 8.68 12.41
CA GLY A 399 23.08 9.41 11.68
C GLY A 399 21.95 8.55 11.10
N LYS A 400 21.99 7.22 11.29
CA LYS A 400 20.85 6.33 11.05
C LYS A 400 20.17 5.99 12.37
N VAL A 401 18.85 5.87 12.33
CA VAL A 401 18.04 5.44 13.47
C VAL A 401 17.59 4.01 13.18
N ALA A 402 18.20 3.05 13.86
CA ALA A 402 17.80 1.65 13.76
C ALA A 402 16.55 1.40 14.60
N ASP A 403 15.56 0.72 14.04
CA ASP A 403 14.29 0.43 14.71
C ASP A 403 13.79 -0.99 14.40
N ALA A 404 13.46 -1.79 15.42
CA ALA A 404 12.84 -3.10 15.21
C ALA A 404 11.55 -3.01 14.39
N THR A 405 10.83 -1.88 14.44
CA THR A 405 9.68 -1.58 13.59
C THR A 405 10.04 -1.65 12.11
N ASP A 406 11.16 -1.06 11.71
CA ASP A 406 11.59 -1.01 10.31
C ASP A 406 11.99 -2.40 9.82
N ALA A 407 12.62 -3.21 10.68
CA ALA A 407 12.89 -4.62 10.40
C ALA A 407 11.60 -5.45 10.27
N LEU A 408 10.61 -5.24 11.13
CA LEU A 408 9.30 -5.90 11.06
C LEU A 408 8.54 -5.50 9.79
N LEU A 409 8.56 -4.22 9.43
CA LEU A 409 7.96 -3.72 8.19
C LEU A 409 8.68 -4.28 6.97
N GLY A 410 10.02 -4.32 6.96
CA GLY A 410 10.79 -4.96 5.90
C GLY A 410 10.43 -6.44 5.74
N THR A 411 10.30 -7.16 6.86
CA THR A 411 9.84 -8.56 6.86
C THR A 411 8.44 -8.70 6.29
N LEU A 412 7.49 -7.84 6.71
CA LEU A 412 6.12 -7.83 6.21
C LEU A 412 6.10 -7.56 4.69
N GLY A 413 6.87 -6.58 4.22
CA GLY A 413 7.00 -6.24 2.80
C GLY A 413 7.50 -7.43 1.98
N ALA A 414 8.56 -8.09 2.44
CA ALA A 414 9.08 -9.29 1.82
C ALA A 414 8.09 -10.47 1.84
N VAL A 415 7.34 -10.67 2.93
CA VAL A 415 6.29 -11.70 2.99
C VAL A 415 5.16 -11.38 2.01
N MET A 416 4.73 -10.11 1.92
CA MET A 416 3.73 -9.65 0.95
C MET A 416 4.18 -9.90 -0.49
N GLY A 417 5.45 -9.58 -0.80
CA GLY A 417 6.05 -9.88 -2.10
C GLY A 417 6.07 -11.37 -2.41
N SER A 418 6.46 -12.21 -1.45
CA SER A 418 6.43 -13.67 -1.57
C SER A 418 5.01 -14.19 -1.78
N TRP A 419 4.03 -13.62 -1.07
CA TRP A 419 2.62 -14.03 -1.19
C TRP A 419 2.06 -13.66 -2.55
N GLY A 420 2.36 -12.45 -3.04
CA GLY A 420 2.07 -12.04 -4.41
C GLY A 420 2.67 -13.03 -5.42
N ALA A 421 3.97 -13.29 -5.33
CA ALA A 421 4.67 -14.26 -6.18
C ALA A 421 4.06 -15.67 -6.10
N SER A 422 3.59 -16.11 -4.92
CA SER A 422 2.91 -17.40 -4.76
C SER A 422 1.63 -17.54 -5.57
N ARG A 423 0.98 -16.41 -5.88
CA ARG A 423 -0.18 -16.38 -6.76
C ARG A 423 0.24 -16.35 -8.22
N PHE A 424 1.31 -15.65 -8.59
CA PHE A 424 1.70 -15.46 -9.99
C PHE A 424 2.62 -16.56 -10.56
N VAL A 425 3.64 -16.98 -9.82
CA VAL A 425 4.70 -17.91 -10.29
C VAL A 425 4.15 -19.27 -10.72
N PRO A 426 3.25 -19.94 -9.96
CA PRO A 426 2.66 -21.20 -10.42
C PRO A 426 1.88 -21.05 -11.73
N LEU A 427 1.39 -19.85 -12.03
CA LEU A 427 0.63 -19.56 -13.23
C LEU A 427 1.54 -19.40 -14.45
N LEU A 428 2.76 -18.87 -14.28
CA LEU A 428 3.78 -18.82 -15.34
C LEU A 428 4.31 -20.21 -15.72
N LEU A 429 4.30 -21.14 -14.77
CA LEU A 429 4.89 -22.47 -14.93
C LEU A 429 3.94 -23.50 -15.55
N GLU A 430 2.61 -23.35 -15.39
CA GLU A 430 1.64 -24.32 -15.89
C GLU A 430 0.97 -23.89 -17.22
N GLN A 431 1.54 -24.31 -18.36
CA GLN A 431 0.79 -24.46 -19.62
C GLN A 431 0.46 -25.96 -19.86
N ARG A 432 -0.78 -26.20 -20.32
CA ARG A 432 -1.58 -27.45 -20.31
C ARG A 432 -0.81 -28.76 -20.60
N LEU A 433 -1.03 -29.75 -19.72
CA LEU A 433 -0.99 -31.19 -20.02
C LEU A 433 -2.42 -31.76 -20.18
N GLU A 434 -3.38 -30.95 -20.61
CA GLU A 434 -4.74 -31.44 -20.91
C GLU A 434 -4.92 -31.50 -22.42
N ARG A 435 -4.32 -32.52 -23.02
CA ARG A 435 -4.91 -33.33 -24.09
C ARG A 435 -4.27 -34.70 -24.05
N LYS A 436 -5.01 -35.68 -23.56
CA LYS A 436 -4.98 -37.02 -24.16
C LYS A 436 -6.43 -37.41 -24.49
N PRO A 437 -6.60 -38.12 -25.62
CA PRO A 437 -7.78 -38.09 -26.48
C PRO A 437 -9.07 -38.57 -25.82
#